data_AF-A0A382U987-F1
#
_entry.id   AF-A0A382U987-F1
#
_cell.length_a   1.000
_cell.length_b   1.000
_cell.length_c   1.000
_cell.angle_alpha   90.00
_cell.angle_beta   90.00
_cell.angle_gamma   90.00
#
_symmetry.space_group_name_H-M   'P 1'
#
loop_
_entity.id
_entity.type
_entity.pdbx_description
1 polymer ?
#
loop_
_entity_poly.entity_id
_entity_poly.type
_entity_poly.pdbx_seq_one_letter_code
_entity_poly.pdbx_strand_id
1 'polypeptide(L)'
;MKKDVANKLDIYKLKTPEELLKYYQDWTNNNKYNKDMVDWNYTAPQETVSVLKKYALKKNSKILDAGCGTGLVGIELKKYGYSNIDGVDFSQNMLNLVPQGIYKKIEKVDLNKLLKFKNNTYDVIMCVGTFTYGHVMPKALDELIRITKNKGLICFTINEGIYEEYGFDNKI
;
A
#
# COMPACT_ATOMS: atom_id res chain seq x y z
N MET A 1 4.80 -1.99 -23.59
CA MET A 1 6.27 -1.92 -23.38
C MET A 1 6.51 -2.16 -21.90
N LYS A 2 6.96 -3.36 -21.51
CA LYS A 2 7.28 -3.68 -20.11
C LYS A 2 8.35 -2.69 -19.67
N LYS A 3 8.06 -1.83 -18.70
CA LYS A 3 9.07 -0.95 -18.13
C LYS A 3 10.03 -1.86 -17.38
N ASP A 4 11.20 -2.09 -17.96
CA ASP A 4 12.26 -2.94 -17.40
C ASP A 4 12.93 -2.21 -16.23
N VAL A 5 12.18 -2.07 -15.12
CA VAL A 5 12.66 -1.49 -13.86
C VAL A 5 13.32 -2.57 -12.99
N ALA A 6 13.12 -3.85 -13.33
CA ALA A 6 13.59 -5.01 -12.57
C ALA A 6 15.12 -5.03 -12.38
N ASN A 7 15.88 -4.44 -13.30
CA ASN A 7 17.34 -4.39 -13.23
C ASN A 7 17.93 -3.12 -12.58
N LYS A 8 17.11 -2.15 -12.13
CA LYS A 8 17.62 -0.86 -11.63
C LYS A 8 17.73 -0.75 -10.12
N LEU A 9 17.14 -1.65 -9.34
CA LEU A 9 17.11 -1.53 -7.87
C LEU A 9 17.44 -2.85 -7.17
N ASP A 10 18.43 -2.80 -6.28
CA ASP A 10 18.84 -3.95 -5.47
C ASP A 10 17.72 -4.47 -4.56
N ILE A 11 16.67 -3.67 -4.34
CA ILE A 11 15.49 -4.07 -3.56
C ILE A 11 14.81 -5.33 -4.13
N TYR A 12 14.85 -5.54 -5.45
CA TYR A 12 14.22 -6.69 -6.10
C TYR A 12 15.02 -7.99 -5.92
N LYS A 13 16.25 -7.92 -5.41
CA LYS A 13 17.08 -9.09 -5.08
C LYS A 13 16.88 -9.56 -3.63
N LEU A 14 16.22 -8.76 -2.80
CA LEU A 14 16.02 -9.05 -1.37
C LEU A 14 14.91 -10.09 -1.21
N LYS A 15 15.13 -11.07 -0.33
CA LYS A 15 14.23 -12.23 -0.18
C LYS A 15 13.54 -12.28 1.17
N THR A 16 14.00 -11.52 2.15
CA THR A 16 13.45 -11.54 3.52
C THR A 16 12.85 -10.18 3.92
N PRO A 17 11.80 -10.17 4.77
CA PRO A 17 11.25 -8.93 5.33
C PRO A 17 12.28 -8.08 6.09
N GLU A 18 13.26 -8.72 6.75
CA GLU A 18 14.32 -8.02 7.48
C GLU A 18 15.30 -7.29 6.54
N GLU A 19 15.69 -7.94 5.44
CA GLU A 19 16.53 -7.32 4.40
C GLU A 19 15.82 -6.11 3.76
N LEU A 20 14.54 -6.29 3.43
CA LEU A 20 13.69 -5.22 2.89
C LEU A 20 13.59 -4.04 3.86
N LEU A 21 13.33 -4.32 5.14
CA LEU A 21 13.23 -3.30 6.17
C LEU A 21 14.54 -2.50 6.25
N LYS A 22 15.69 -3.19 6.29
CA LYS A 22 17.00 -2.55 6.36
C LYS A 22 17.27 -1.66 5.14
N TYR A 23 16.96 -2.15 3.93
CA TYR A 23 17.10 -1.36 2.71
C TYR A 23 16.27 -0.08 2.75
N TYR A 24 15.01 -0.18 3.17
CA TYR A 24 14.14 0.99 3.33
C TYR A 24 14.62 1.96 4.41
N GLN A 25 15.18 1.46 5.52
CA GLN A 25 15.77 2.32 6.55
C GLN A 25 16.93 3.15 5.98
N ASP A 26 17.84 2.52 5.25
CA ASP A 26 18.99 3.20 4.64
C ASP A 26 18.53 4.20 3.55
N TRP A 27 17.47 3.83 2.82
CA TRP A 27 16.90 4.66 1.75
C TRP A 27 16.13 5.88 2.28
N THR A 28 15.46 5.73 3.43
CA THR A 28 14.70 6.80 4.10
C THR A 28 15.58 7.73 4.93
N ASN A 29 16.60 7.21 5.62
CA ASN A 29 17.54 8.02 6.42
C ASN A 29 18.24 9.12 5.60
N ASN A 30 18.34 8.94 4.28
CA ASN A 30 18.95 9.89 3.37
C ASN A 30 17.94 10.83 2.66
N ASN A 31 16.66 10.84 3.05
CA ASN A 31 15.56 11.52 2.35
C ASN A 31 15.45 11.17 0.85
N LYS A 32 16.09 10.08 0.42
CA LYS A 32 16.15 9.68 -0.99
C LYS A 32 14.86 9.04 -1.45
N TYR A 33 14.17 8.28 -0.59
CA TYR A 33 12.97 7.53 -0.96
C TYR A 33 11.90 8.39 -1.67
N ASN A 34 11.42 9.47 -1.05
CA ASN A 34 10.39 10.32 -1.66
C ASN A 34 10.90 11.03 -2.92
N LYS A 35 12.19 11.38 -2.97
CA LYS A 35 12.81 12.02 -4.14
C LYS A 35 12.89 11.05 -5.31
N ASP A 36 13.35 9.83 -5.07
CA ASP A 36 13.47 8.78 -6.08
C ASP A 36 12.08 8.36 -6.61
N MET A 37 11.04 8.34 -5.77
CA MET A 37 9.66 8.11 -6.23
C MET A 37 9.16 9.20 -7.18
N VAL A 38 9.55 10.46 -6.94
CA VAL A 38 9.27 11.58 -7.85
C VAL A 38 10.10 11.43 -9.14
N ASP A 39 11.40 11.17 -9.02
CA ASP A 39 12.32 11.02 -10.15
C ASP A 39 11.95 9.82 -11.05
N TRP A 40 11.40 8.75 -10.48
CA TRP A 40 10.91 7.58 -11.22
C TRP A 40 9.48 7.73 -11.73
N ASN A 41 8.84 8.87 -11.47
CA ASN A 41 7.47 9.15 -11.85
C ASN A 41 6.53 8.01 -11.39
N TYR A 42 6.58 7.68 -10.10
CA TYR A 42 5.75 6.62 -9.53
C TYR A 42 4.28 7.04 -9.52
N THR A 43 3.53 6.64 -10.55
CA THR A 43 2.13 7.05 -10.79
C THR A 43 1.09 6.18 -10.10
N ALA A 44 1.47 5.03 -9.55
CA ALA A 44 0.51 4.05 -9.03
C ALA A 44 -0.48 4.61 -7.98
N PRO A 45 -0.07 5.48 -7.02
CA PRO A 45 -1.01 6.09 -6.09
C PRO A 45 -2.07 6.94 -6.81
N GLN A 46 -1.65 7.77 -7.77
CA GLN A 46 -2.52 8.65 -8.54
C GLN A 46 -3.47 7.87 -9.44
N GLU A 47 -2.95 6.86 -10.15
CA GLU A 47 -3.73 6.00 -11.04
C GLU A 47 -4.78 5.21 -10.26
N THR A 48 -4.38 4.58 -9.14
CA THR A 48 -5.30 3.76 -8.33
C THR A 48 -6.41 4.61 -7.71
N VAL A 49 -6.07 5.79 -7.17
CA VAL A 49 -7.09 6.73 -6.66
C VAL A 49 -7.99 7.26 -7.79
N SER A 50 -7.45 7.45 -9.00
CA SER A 50 -8.25 7.83 -10.18
C SER A 50 -9.24 6.75 -10.60
N VAL A 51 -8.86 5.47 -10.49
CA VAL A 51 -9.77 4.34 -10.69
C VAL A 51 -10.86 4.32 -9.61
N LEU A 52 -10.48 4.43 -8.34
CA LEU A 52 -11.42 4.43 -7.20
C LEU A 52 -12.53 5.48 -7.36
N LYS A 53 -12.17 6.69 -7.84
CA LYS A 53 -13.12 7.80 -8.03
C LYS A 53 -14.28 7.48 -8.98
N LYS A 54 -14.12 6.53 -9.90
CA LYS A 54 -15.16 6.14 -10.87
C LYS A 54 -16.37 5.48 -10.18
N TYR A 55 -16.21 5.02 -8.94
CA TYR A 55 -17.23 4.29 -8.19
C TYR A 55 -18.08 5.17 -7.26
N ALA A 56 -18.07 6.50 -7.45
CA ALA A 56 -18.97 7.47 -6.77
C ALA A 56 -19.04 7.35 -5.23
N LEU A 57 -17.92 7.07 -4.58
CA LEU A 57 -17.85 6.89 -3.12
C LEU A 57 -18.10 8.18 -2.36
N LYS A 58 -18.82 8.07 -1.23
CA LYS A 58 -19.01 9.18 -0.29
C LYS A 58 -17.65 9.65 0.24
N LYS A 59 -17.46 10.97 0.37
CA LYS A 59 -16.18 11.56 0.83
C LYS A 59 -15.81 11.19 2.27
N ASN A 60 -16.79 10.81 3.08
CA ASN A 60 -16.59 10.33 4.44
C ASN A 60 -16.54 8.79 4.58
N SER A 61 -16.52 8.04 3.46
CA SER A 61 -16.32 6.58 3.46
C SER A 61 -15.08 6.23 4.29
N LYS A 62 -15.14 5.17 5.09
CA LYS A 62 -14.02 4.72 5.91
C LYS A 62 -13.04 3.95 5.04
N ILE A 63 -11.85 4.52 4.85
CA ILE A 63 -10.80 3.98 3.98
C ILE A 63 -9.65 3.47 4.84
N LEU A 64 -9.13 2.28 4.53
CA LEU A 64 -7.83 1.81 5.01
C LEU A 64 -6.80 1.92 3.88
N ASP A 65 -5.66 2.53 4.15
CA ASP A 65 -4.47 2.47 3.30
C ASP A 65 -3.50 1.44 3.89
N ALA A 66 -3.55 0.22 3.34
CA ALA A 66 -2.82 -0.95 3.81
C ALA A 66 -1.45 -1.02 3.14
N GLY A 67 -0.38 -0.91 3.93
CA GLY A 67 0.99 -0.75 3.42
C GLY A 67 1.22 0.69 2.95
N CYS A 68 0.86 1.66 3.78
CA CYS A 68 0.77 3.06 3.40
C CYS A 68 2.13 3.75 3.16
N GLY A 69 3.23 3.16 3.62
CA GLY A 69 4.57 3.73 3.49
C GLY A 69 4.65 5.17 4.01
N THR A 70 5.15 6.08 3.18
CA THR A 70 5.24 7.52 3.48
C THR A 70 3.93 8.29 3.23
N GLY A 71 2.86 7.59 2.86
CA GLY A 71 1.50 8.11 2.82
C GLY A 71 1.05 8.70 1.48
N LEU A 72 1.71 8.34 0.38
CA LEU A 72 1.42 8.88 -0.96
C LEU A 72 -0.05 8.66 -1.38
N VAL A 73 -0.63 7.48 -1.11
CA VAL A 73 -2.04 7.20 -1.41
C VAL A 73 -2.97 8.06 -0.55
N GLY A 74 -2.70 8.21 0.74
CA GLY A 74 -3.43 9.09 1.64
C GLY A 74 -3.43 10.56 1.17
N ILE A 75 -2.28 11.05 0.70
CA ILE A 75 -2.14 12.40 0.12
C ILE A 75 -3.03 12.56 -1.13
N GLU A 76 -3.00 11.58 -2.04
CA GLU A 76 -3.84 11.62 -3.25
C GLU A 76 -5.33 11.55 -2.90
N LEU A 77 -5.74 10.70 -1.96
CA LEU A 77 -7.12 10.64 -1.49
C LEU A 77 -7.60 11.98 -0.90
N LYS A 78 -6.76 12.67 -0.14
CA LYS A 78 -7.06 14.00 0.44
C LYS A 78 -7.30 15.06 -0.63
N LYS A 79 -6.53 15.06 -1.73
CA LYS A 79 -6.74 15.98 -2.87
C LYS A 79 -8.14 15.87 -3.46
N TYR A 80 -8.78 14.70 -3.33
CA TYR A 80 -10.15 14.45 -3.81
C TYR A 80 -11.21 14.53 -2.70
N GLY A 81 -10.87 15.07 -1.54
CA GLY A 81 -11.81 15.34 -0.45
C GLY A 81 -12.12 14.15 0.46
N TYR A 82 -11.44 13.02 0.31
CA TYR A 82 -11.57 11.92 1.28
C TYR A 82 -10.85 12.28 2.58
N SER A 83 -11.52 12.10 3.72
CA SER A 83 -11.01 12.57 5.02
C SER A 83 -11.03 11.52 6.13
N ASN A 84 -11.73 10.40 5.92
CA ASN A 84 -11.87 9.33 6.89
C ASN A 84 -10.95 8.15 6.53
N ILE A 85 -9.64 8.40 6.64
CA ILE A 85 -8.59 7.49 6.15
C ILE A 85 -7.74 7.04 7.35
N ASP A 86 -7.59 5.73 7.52
CA ASP A 86 -6.62 5.11 8.41
C ASP A 86 -5.45 4.58 7.56
N GLY A 87 -4.22 4.67 8.08
CA GLY A 87 -3.01 4.15 7.41
C GLY A 87 -2.30 3.12 8.26
N VAL A 88 -1.83 2.04 7.64
CA VAL A 88 -1.03 1.02 8.33
C VAL A 88 0.18 0.61 7.53
N ASP A 89 1.31 0.36 8.20
CA ASP A 89 2.53 -0.12 7.56
C ASP A 89 3.34 -0.99 8.52
N PHE A 90 4.19 -1.87 7.99
CA PHE A 90 5.07 -2.69 8.81
C PHE A 90 6.25 -1.88 9.39
N SER A 91 6.66 -0.80 8.73
CA SER A 91 7.82 0.00 9.09
C SER A 91 7.44 1.26 9.87
N GLN A 92 7.80 1.30 11.16
CA GLN A 92 7.61 2.52 11.96
C GLN A 92 8.37 3.72 11.37
N ASN A 93 9.52 3.49 10.74
CA ASN A 93 10.30 4.56 10.13
C ASN A 93 9.56 5.18 8.94
N MET A 94 8.84 4.38 8.15
CA MET A 94 7.97 4.88 7.08
C MET A 94 6.81 5.69 7.65
N LEU A 95 6.15 5.18 8.69
CA LEU A 95 5.05 5.88 9.35
C LEU A 95 5.47 7.24 9.91
N ASN A 96 6.70 7.37 10.41
CA ASN A 96 7.25 8.62 10.92
C ASN A 96 7.45 9.69 9.82
N LEU A 97 7.50 9.30 8.55
CA LEU A 97 7.64 10.21 7.40
C LEU A 97 6.28 10.68 6.86
N VAL A 98 5.18 10.14 7.36
CA VAL A 98 3.85 10.54 6.91
C VAL A 98 3.56 11.97 7.36
N PRO A 99 3.17 12.89 6.45
CA PRO A 99 2.80 14.24 6.84
C PRO A 99 1.62 14.27 7.83
N GLN A 100 1.62 15.26 8.72
CA GLN A 100 0.52 15.43 9.66
C GLN A 100 -0.82 15.67 8.94
N GLY A 101 -1.92 15.14 9.50
CA GLY A 101 -3.26 15.36 8.99
C GLY A 101 -3.65 14.50 7.78
N ILE A 102 -2.77 13.62 7.29
CA ILE A 102 -3.08 12.66 6.22
C ILE A 102 -4.03 11.57 6.71
N TYR A 103 -3.66 10.85 7.77
CA TYR A 103 -4.49 9.81 8.37
C TYR A 103 -5.14 10.27 9.67
N LYS A 104 -6.36 9.77 9.94
CA LYS A 104 -7.00 9.88 11.26
C LYS A 104 -6.31 9.00 12.28
N LYS A 105 -5.91 7.80 11.86
CA LYS A 105 -5.14 6.86 12.64
C LYS A 105 -4.01 6.30 11.80
N ILE A 106 -2.83 6.19 12.41
CA ILE A 106 -1.66 5.56 11.83
C ILE A 106 -1.19 4.45 12.78
N GLU A 107 -0.96 3.24 12.29
CA GLU A 107 -0.60 2.10 13.15
C GLU A 107 0.41 1.17 12.47
N LYS A 108 1.37 0.66 13.26
CA LYS A 108 2.31 -0.36 12.79
C LYS A 108 1.62 -1.73 12.73
N VAL A 109 1.52 -2.31 11.54
CA VAL A 109 0.82 -3.59 11.30
C VAL A 109 1.60 -4.45 10.30
N ASP A 110 1.73 -5.75 10.60
CA ASP A 110 2.18 -6.76 9.63
C ASP A 110 0.98 -7.33 8.88
N LEU A 111 0.86 -7.04 7.58
CA LEU A 111 -0.24 -7.50 6.73
C LEU A 111 -0.20 -9.02 6.46
N ASN A 112 0.91 -9.70 6.76
CA ASN A 112 1.01 -11.17 6.65
C ASN A 112 0.43 -11.92 7.86
N LYS A 113 -0.06 -11.19 8.87
CA LYS A 113 -0.65 -11.72 10.11
C LYS A 113 -2.16 -11.45 10.16
N LEU A 114 -2.82 -12.11 11.11
CA LEU A 114 -4.21 -11.80 11.45
C LEU A 114 -4.30 -10.34 11.93
N LEU A 115 -5.16 -9.56 11.28
CA LEU A 115 -5.31 -8.14 11.56
C LEU A 115 -6.29 -7.91 12.71
N LYS A 116 -5.91 -7.05 13.65
CA LYS A 116 -6.74 -6.67 14.82
C LYS A 116 -7.86 -5.68 14.47
N PHE A 117 -8.44 -5.82 13.28
CA PHE A 117 -9.64 -5.10 12.85
C PHE A 117 -10.86 -6.03 12.89
N LYS A 118 -12.02 -5.45 13.20
CA LYS A 118 -13.30 -6.18 13.14
C LYS A 118 -13.64 -6.50 11.69
N ASN A 119 -14.40 -7.58 11.48
CA ASN A 119 -14.95 -7.89 10.15
C ASN A 119 -15.83 -6.73 9.67
N ASN A 120 -15.95 -6.55 8.35
CA ASN A 120 -16.85 -5.55 7.75
C ASN A 120 -16.65 -4.12 8.31
N THR A 121 -15.40 -3.68 8.49
CA THR A 121 -15.09 -2.37 9.08
C THR A 121 -14.95 -1.27 8.03
N TYR A 122 -14.26 -1.55 6.93
CA TYR A 122 -13.85 -0.55 5.95
C TYR A 122 -14.78 -0.56 4.73
N ASP A 123 -15.16 0.63 4.25
CA ASP A 123 -15.90 0.79 2.99
C ASP A 123 -14.97 0.57 1.80
N VAL A 124 -13.70 0.95 1.95
CA VAL A 124 -12.66 0.81 0.93
C VAL A 124 -11.34 0.41 1.58
N ILE A 125 -10.60 -0.49 0.93
CA ILE A 125 -9.19 -0.74 1.21
C ILE A 125 -8.36 -0.37 -0.01
N MET A 126 -7.33 0.43 0.21
CA MET A 126 -6.25 0.68 -0.74
C MET A 126 -5.03 -0.15 -0.33
N CYS A 127 -4.35 -0.79 -1.28
CA CYS A 127 -3.12 -1.55 -1.03
C CYS A 127 -2.18 -1.39 -2.24
N VAL A 128 -1.42 -0.30 -2.29
CA VAL A 128 -0.73 0.16 -3.51
C VAL A 128 0.78 0.18 -3.31
N GLY A 129 1.50 -0.57 -4.14
CA GLY A 129 2.95 -0.73 -4.03
C GLY A 129 3.37 -1.70 -2.92
N THR A 130 2.42 -2.49 -2.41
CA THR A 130 2.60 -3.36 -1.24
C THR A 130 2.76 -4.83 -1.62
N PHE A 131 2.00 -5.32 -2.61
CA PHE A 131 2.18 -6.67 -3.17
C PHE A 131 3.35 -6.66 -4.16
N THR A 132 4.55 -6.75 -3.61
CA THR A 132 5.83 -6.82 -4.35
C THR A 132 6.78 -7.80 -3.66
N TYR A 133 7.92 -8.10 -4.29
CA TYR A 133 8.90 -9.09 -3.84
C TYR A 133 9.20 -9.01 -2.34
N GLY A 134 9.05 -10.13 -1.63
CA GLY A 134 9.35 -10.28 -0.20
C GLY A 134 8.49 -9.47 0.78
N HIS A 135 7.47 -8.72 0.34
CA HIS A 135 6.66 -7.86 1.22
C HIS A 135 5.44 -8.59 1.80
N VAL A 136 4.39 -8.71 1.00
CA VAL A 136 3.09 -9.21 1.45
C VAL A 136 2.64 -10.35 0.53
N MET A 137 2.30 -11.46 1.16
CA MET A 137 1.90 -12.70 0.49
C MET A 137 0.40 -12.68 0.11
N PRO A 138 -0.04 -13.45 -0.89
CA PRO A 138 -1.45 -13.44 -1.35
C PRO A 138 -2.48 -13.77 -0.27
N LYS A 139 -2.10 -14.53 0.77
CA LYS A 139 -2.96 -14.79 1.94
C LYS A 139 -3.45 -13.52 2.65
N ALA A 140 -2.70 -12.42 2.55
CA ALA A 140 -3.13 -11.14 3.14
C ALA A 140 -4.44 -10.64 2.52
N LEU A 141 -4.73 -10.98 1.26
CA LEU A 141 -6.00 -10.64 0.62
C LEU A 141 -7.20 -11.23 1.38
N ASP A 142 -7.06 -12.37 2.07
CA ASP A 142 -8.16 -12.94 2.87
C ASP A 142 -8.53 -12.03 4.03
N GLU A 143 -7.53 -11.46 4.70
CA GLU A 143 -7.73 -10.51 5.77
C GLU A 143 -8.26 -9.18 5.28
N LEU A 144 -7.78 -8.69 4.12
CA LEU A 144 -8.32 -7.49 3.49
C LEU A 144 -9.81 -7.70 3.13
N ILE A 145 -10.17 -8.86 2.58
CA ILE A 145 -11.57 -9.22 2.29
C ILE A 145 -12.39 -9.25 3.59
N ARG A 146 -11.91 -9.94 4.63
CA ARG A 146 -12.61 -10.07 5.92
C ARG A 146 -12.97 -8.72 6.54
N ILE A 147 -12.05 -7.76 6.49
CA ILE A 147 -12.23 -6.44 7.13
C ILE A 147 -12.94 -5.44 6.22
N THR A 148 -13.08 -5.74 4.93
CA THR A 148 -13.89 -4.97 3.99
C THR A 148 -15.38 -5.27 4.23
N LYS A 149 -16.23 -4.24 4.18
CA LYS A 149 -17.69 -4.41 4.27
C LYS A 149 -18.21 -5.21 3.08
N ASN A 150 -19.34 -5.88 3.27
CA ASN A 150 -20.12 -6.37 2.14
C ASN A 150 -20.40 -5.23 1.14
N LYS A 151 -20.15 -5.47 -0.16
CA LYS A 151 -20.17 -4.48 -1.25
C LYS A 151 -19.13 -3.36 -1.13
N GLY A 152 -18.18 -3.46 -0.20
CA GLY A 152 -17.01 -2.60 -0.14
C GLY A 152 -16.02 -2.91 -1.26
N LEU A 153 -15.06 -2.01 -1.46
CA LEU A 153 -14.08 -2.11 -2.54
C LEU A 153 -12.69 -2.36 -1.99
N ILE A 154 -11.90 -3.16 -2.73
CA ILE A 154 -10.46 -3.30 -2.50
C ILE A 154 -9.78 -2.87 -3.80
N CYS A 155 -8.93 -1.86 -3.74
CA CYS A 155 -8.12 -1.40 -4.86
C CYS A 155 -6.65 -1.62 -4.53
N PHE A 156 -5.97 -2.42 -5.31
CA PHE A 156 -4.59 -2.79 -5.05
C PHE A 156 -3.77 -2.89 -6.34
N THR A 157 -2.45 -2.86 -6.19
CA THR A 157 -1.52 -3.16 -7.28
C THR A 157 -0.69 -4.38 -6.93
N ILE A 158 -0.34 -5.17 -7.93
CA ILE A 158 0.56 -6.31 -7.79
C ILE A 158 1.71 -6.09 -8.76
N ASN A 159 2.94 -6.34 -8.31
CA ASN A 159 4.09 -6.39 -9.19
C ASN A 159 3.96 -7.60 -10.13
N GLU A 160 3.97 -7.38 -11.45
CA GLU A 160 3.83 -8.43 -12.47
C GLU A 160 4.79 -9.61 -12.24
N GLY A 161 5.99 -9.34 -11.73
CA GLY A 161 7.01 -10.35 -11.50
C GLY A 161 6.66 -11.38 -10.40
N ILE A 162 5.75 -11.05 -9.49
CA ILE A 162 5.29 -11.98 -8.44
C ILE A 162 3.87 -12.51 -8.66
N TYR A 163 3.17 -12.04 -9.69
CA TYR A 163 1.75 -12.30 -9.86
C TYR A 163 1.47 -13.81 -9.95
N GLU A 164 2.17 -14.52 -10.84
CA GLU A 164 2.10 -15.98 -10.95
C GLU A 164 3.01 -16.66 -9.92
N GLU A 165 4.24 -16.15 -9.73
CA GLU A 165 5.26 -16.78 -8.88
C GLU A 165 4.76 -16.99 -7.43
N TYR A 166 4.03 -16.01 -6.89
CA TYR A 166 3.52 -16.09 -5.52
C TYR A 166 2.08 -16.61 -5.46
N GLY A 167 1.44 -16.90 -6.60
CA GLY A 167 0.09 -17.47 -6.65
C GLY A 167 -1.05 -16.47 -6.49
N PHE A 168 -0.87 -15.21 -6.89
CA PHE A 168 -1.97 -14.22 -6.91
C PHE A 168 -2.98 -14.51 -8.03
N ASP A 169 -2.52 -15.08 -9.14
CA ASP A 169 -3.33 -15.56 -10.27
C ASP A 169 -4.38 -16.61 -9.85
N ASN A 170 -4.05 -17.48 -8.89
CA ASN A 170 -4.95 -18.51 -8.40
C ASN A 170 -5.98 -17.98 -7.38
N LYS A 171 -5.85 -16.73 -6.96
CA LYS A 171 -6.61 -16.14 -5.85
C LYS A 171 -7.57 -15.02 -6.29
N ILE A 172 -7.34 -14.43 -7.46
CA ILE A 172 -8.09 -13.30 -8.02
C ILE A 172 -9.00 -13.78 -9.14
#